data_AF-A0A822HH73-F1
#
_entry.id   AF-A0A822HH73-F1
#
_cell.length_a   1.000
_cell.length_b   1.000
_cell.length_c   1.000
_cell.angle_alpha   90.00
_cell.angle_beta   90.00
_cell.angle_gamma   90.00
#
_symmetry.space_group_name_H-M   'P 1'
#
loop_
_entity.id
_entity.type
_entity.pdbx_description
1 polymer ?
#
loop_
_entity_poly.entity_id
_entity_poly.type
_entity_poly.pdbx_seq_one_letter_code
_entity_poly.pdbx_strand_id
1 'polypeptide(L)' 'MLPSPVQLSDYASCCIRCQTTLGCKAFAYSPSTKQCWPKTSTGDGGKPEGDRISGYS' A
#
# COMPACT_ATOMS: atom_id res chain seq x y z
N MET A 1 7.40 8.11 9.77
CA MET A 1 5.93 8.23 9.69
C MET A 1 5.45 7.17 8.73
N LEU A 2 4.78 6.12 9.20
CA LEU A 2 3.78 5.32 8.46
C LEU A 2 3.29 4.15 9.32
N PRO A 3 2.06 4.26 9.85
CA PRO A 3 1.15 3.11 9.86
C PRO A 3 -0.31 3.43 9.48
N SER A 4 -0.63 4.62 8.97
CA SER A 4 -2.03 4.96 8.61
C SER A 4 -2.38 4.53 7.19
N PRO A 5 -3.48 3.77 6.97
CA PRO A 5 -4.03 3.59 5.63
C PRO A 5 -4.42 4.93 5.03
N VAL A 6 -3.96 5.20 3.81
CA VAL A 6 -4.44 6.34 3.03
C VAL A 6 -5.53 5.85 2.10
N GLN A 7 -6.64 6.57 2.00
CA GLN A 7 -7.64 6.26 0.98
C GLN A 7 -7.18 6.79 -0.36
N LEU A 8 -6.96 5.88 -1.30
CA LEU A 8 -6.60 6.21 -2.66
C LEU A 8 -7.55 5.47 -3.58
N SER A 9 -8.13 6.22 -4.51
CA SER A 9 -9.11 5.69 -5.45
C SER A 9 -8.53 4.60 -6.33
N ASP A 10 -7.22 4.66 -6.59
CA ASP A 10 -6.55 3.85 -7.60
C ASP A 10 -5.25 3.25 -7.10
N TYR A 11 -4.96 2.05 -7.61
CA TYR A 11 -3.69 1.35 -7.40
C TYR A 11 -2.48 2.21 -7.84
N ALA A 12 -2.61 2.92 -8.96
CA ALA A 12 -1.56 3.81 -9.46
C ALA A 12 -1.23 4.94 -8.47
N SER A 13 -2.25 5.55 -7.86
CA SER A 13 -2.03 6.58 -6.85
C SER A 13 -1.35 6.01 -5.61
N CYS A 14 -1.66 4.77 -5.22
CA CYS A 14 -0.99 4.06 -4.13
C CYS A 14 0.49 3.80 -4.44
N CYS A 15 0.81 3.42 -5.68
CA CYS A 15 2.18 3.26 -6.16
C CYS A 15 2.95 4.59 -6.12
N ILE A 16 2.40 5.68 -6.67
CA ILE A 16 3.03 7.01 -6.61
C ILE A 16 3.23 7.46 -5.17
N ARG A 17 2.29 7.15 -4.27
CA ARG A 17 2.46 7.46 -2.85
C ARG A 17 3.60 6.68 -2.22
N CYS A 18 3.79 5.43 -2.60
CA CYS A 18 4.96 4.66 -2.19
C CYS A 18 6.25 5.27 -2.76
N GLN A 19 6.30 5.62 -4.06
CA GLN A 19 7.47 6.26 -4.68
C GLN A 19 7.87 7.59 -4.04
N THR A 20 6.88 8.41 -3.66
CA THR A 20 7.10 9.69 -2.97
C THR A 20 7.42 9.53 -1.48
N THR A 21 7.23 8.34 -0.93
CA THR A 21 7.54 8.02 0.46
C THR A 21 8.96 7.48 0.54
N LEU A 22 9.84 8.25 1.18
CA LEU A 22 11.22 7.83 1.38
C LEU A 22 11.27 6.51 2.17
N GLY A 23 11.84 5.48 1.54
CA GLY A 23 12.00 4.15 2.15
C GLY A 23 10.79 3.23 2.01
N CYS A 24 9.75 3.60 1.27
CA CYS A 24 8.70 2.64 0.89
C CYS A 24 9.28 1.59 -0.04
N LYS A 25 9.07 0.31 0.28
CA LYS A 25 9.55 -0.85 -0.50
C LYS A 25 8.41 -1.68 -1.08
N ALA A 26 7.25 -1.61 -0.45
CA ALA A 26 6.07 -2.34 -0.87
C ALA A 26 4.83 -1.54 -0.48
N PHE A 27 3.69 -1.85 -1.07
CA PHE A 27 2.42 -1.29 -0.67
C PHE A 27 1.33 -2.33 -0.85
N ALA A 28 0.27 -2.24 -0.05
CA ALA A 28 -0.95 -2.99 -0.29
C ALA A 28 -2.05 -2.02 -0.71
N TYR A 29 -2.89 -2.41 -1.66
CA TYR A 29 -4.01 -1.64 -2.16
C TYR A 29 -5.26 -2.52 -2.16
N SER A 30 -6.36 -2.04 -1.61
CA SER A 30 -7.66 -2.71 -1.67
C SER A 30 -8.59 -1.92 -2.59
N PRO A 31 -9.01 -2.46 -3.73
CA PRO A 31 -10.00 -1.82 -4.60
C PRO A 31 -11.38 -1.74 -3.91
N SER A 32 -11.70 -2.71 -3.04
CA SER A 32 -12.97 -2.78 -2.32
C SER A 32 -13.14 -1.63 -1.33
N THR A 33 -12.11 -1.30 -0.56
CA THR A 33 -12.15 -0.20 0.43
C THR A 33 -11.46 1.07 -0.05
N LYS A 34 -10.85 1.04 -1.25
CA LYS A 34 -9.99 2.09 -1.80
C LYS A 34 -8.91 2.53 -0.80
N GLN A 35 -8.37 1.56 -0.07
CA GLN A 35 -7.33 1.81 0.93
C GLN A 35 -5.97 1.37 0.43
N CYS A 36 -4.97 2.18 0.74
CA CYS A 36 -3.58 1.98 0.42
C CYS A 36 -2.76 1.97 1.71
N TRP A 37 -1.91 0.95 1.84
CA TRP A 37 -0.99 0.77 2.95
C TRP A 37 0.42 0.72 2.38
N PRO A 38 1.10 1.87 2.26
CA PRO A 38 2.51 1.88 1.92
C PRO A 38 3.32 1.33 3.09
N LYS A 39 4.26 0.44 2.77
CA LYS A 39 5.10 -0.32 3.68
C LYS A 39 6.56 -0.04 3.36
N THR A 40 7.32 0.28 4.39
CA THR A 40 8.78 0.45 4.27
C THR A 40 9.54 -0.86 4.49
N SER A 41 8.84 -1.89 4.96
CA SER A 41 9.37 -3.20 5.29
C SER A 41 8.54 -4.30 4.60
N THR A 42 9.22 -5.24 3.94
CA THR A 42 8.59 -6.37 3.23
C THR A 42 8.20 -7.52 4.18
N GLY A 43 8.54 -7.44 5.47
CA GLY A 43 8.38 -8.52 6.45
C GLY A 43 6.94 -8.76 6.92
N ASP A 44 6.10 -7.73 6.93
CA ASP A 44 4.69 -7.86 7.30
C ASP A 44 3.86 -8.04 6.04
N GLY A 45 3.91 -9.25 5.48
CA GLY A 45 2.91 -9.73 4.54
C GLY A 45 1.55 -9.55 5.20
N GLY A 46 0.80 -8.54 4.74
CA GLY A 46 -0.53 -8.29 5.26
C GLY A 46 -1.31 -9.57 5.04
N LYS A 47 -2.01 -10.06 6.07
CA LYS A 47 -2.87 -11.24 5.94
C LYS A 47 -3.68 -11.09 4.64
N PRO A 48 -3.80 -12.14 3.81
CA PRO A 48 -4.62 -12.09 2.61
C PRO A 48 -6.08 -11.95 3.06
N GLU A 49 -6.52 -10.71 3.21
CA GLU A 49 -7.90 -10.38 3.50
C GLU A 49 -8.53 -9.92 2.19
N GLY A 50 -9.26 -10.84 1.57
CA GLY A 50 -10.11 -10.63 0.39
C GLY A 50 -9.36 -10.09 -0.84
N ASP A 51 -9.43 -8.77 -1.03
CA ASP A 51 -9.10 -8.09 -2.29
C ASP A 51 -7.80 -7.26 -2.21
N ARG A 52 -7.01 -7.40 -1.13
CA ARG A 52 -5.77 -6.64 -0.95
C ARG A 52 -4.69 -7.07 -1.96
N ILE A 53 -4.49 -6.24 -2.98
CA ILE A 53 -3.44 -6.36 -3.99
C ILE A 53 -2.13 -5.82 -3.41
N SER A 54 -1.08 -6.64 -3.35
CA SER A 54 0.26 -6.19 -2.92
C SER A 54 1.09 -5.79 -4.14
N GLY A 55 1.67 -4.60 -4.10
CA GLY A 55 2.54 -4.04 -5.12
C GLY A 55 3.91 -3.66 -4.57
N TYR A 56 4.87 -3.56 -5.47
CA TYR A 56 6.23 -3.09 -5.17
C TYR A 56 6.46 -1.80 -5.93
N SER A 57 7.32 -0.95 -5.38
CA SER A 57 7.69 0.34 -5.95
C SER A 57 9.19 0.39 -6.21
#